data_AF-X1UN42-F1
#
_entry.id   AF-X1UN42-F1
#
_cell.length_a   1.000
_cell.length_b   1.000
_cell.length_c   1.000
_cell.angle_alpha   90.00
_cell.angle_beta   90.00
_cell.angle_gamma   90.00
#
_symmetry.space_group_name_H-M   'P 1'
#
loop_
_entity.id
_entity.type
_entity.pdbx_description
1 polymer ?
#
loop_
_entity_poly.entity_id
_entity_poly.type
_entity_poly.pdbx_seq_one_letter_code
_entity_poly.pdbx_strand_id
1 'polypeptide(L)'
;MAFPKGTALDWLWADLLEGDIPAEIARNTEVTSEIATHAGIPDAHHTKYTDTEAQDAVKANVEVGDLKAPTKPLDMNSQKISGLATPTAGSDAATKDHVDSVVQGLDWQQSVLDELDTPPGSPITGDRYLVIATATGDWVGHEDDIAEWDGSVWVFTTPNKGLRRLD
;
A
#
# COMPACT_ATOMS: atom_id res chain seq x y z
N MET A 1 84.35 -29.33 20.62
CA MET A 1 84.43 -28.18 19.70
C MET A 1 83.09 -28.02 19.03
N ALA A 2 82.48 -26.83 19.10
CA ALA A 2 81.39 -26.48 18.20
C ALA A 2 81.97 -26.41 16.79
N PHE A 3 81.41 -27.16 15.85
CA PHE A 3 81.81 -27.01 14.46
C PHE A 3 81.43 -25.59 14.01
N PRO A 4 82.38 -24.82 13.46
CA PRO A 4 82.06 -23.53 12.89
C PRO A 4 80.94 -23.75 11.86
N LYS A 5 79.86 -22.97 11.96
CA LYS A 5 78.90 -22.88 10.87
C LYS A 5 79.71 -22.53 9.61
N GLY A 6 79.74 -23.43 8.61
CA GLY A 6 80.41 -23.19 7.33
C GLY A 6 81.81 -23.78 7.11
N THR A 7 82.17 -24.94 7.69
CA THR A 7 83.38 -25.68 7.24
C THR A 7 83.07 -27.09 6.74
N ALA A 8 83.68 -27.47 5.61
CA ALA A 8 83.50 -28.70 4.83
C ALA A 8 83.71 -29.98 5.66
N LEU A 9 82.95 -31.07 5.59
CA LEU A 9 81.95 -31.58 4.65
C LEU A 9 80.83 -32.24 5.47
N ASP A 10 79.69 -31.58 5.61
CA ASP A 10 78.43 -32.28 5.89
C ASP A 10 77.34 -31.59 5.07
N TRP A 11 76.88 -32.28 4.04
CA TRP A 11 75.81 -31.82 3.15
C TRP A 11 74.44 -32.25 3.69
N LEU A 12 74.37 -32.65 4.96
CA LEU A 12 73.13 -32.49 5.70
C LEU A 12 72.87 -30.99 5.75
N TRP A 13 71.99 -30.52 4.86
CA TRP A 13 71.41 -29.19 4.90
C TRP A 13 71.10 -28.90 6.37
N ALA A 14 71.89 -28.06 7.01
CA ALA A 14 71.62 -27.69 8.39
C ALA A 14 70.24 -27.06 8.36
N ASP A 15 69.26 -27.73 8.99
CA ASP A 15 67.88 -27.25 9.00
C ASP A 15 67.90 -25.79 9.44
N LEU A 16 67.41 -24.90 8.57
CA LEU A 16 67.33 -23.48 8.88
C LEU A 16 66.43 -23.34 10.09
N LEU A 17 66.97 -22.82 11.20
CA LEU A 17 66.20 -22.56 12.39
C LEU A 17 65.54 -21.17 12.27
N GLU A 18 64.45 -20.98 13.01
CA GLU A 18 63.72 -19.71 13.08
C GLU A 18 64.63 -18.49 13.39
N GLY A 19 65.67 -18.70 14.20
CA GLY A 19 66.65 -17.66 14.55
C GLY A 19 67.68 -17.35 13.48
N ASP A 20 67.78 -18.16 12.42
CA ASP A 20 68.67 -17.93 11.28
C ASP A 20 68.03 -17.07 10.19
N ILE A 21 66.72 -16.77 10.29
CA ILE A 21 66.00 -15.86 9.39
C ILE A 21 66.40 -14.40 9.72
N PRO A 22 66.90 -13.60 8.76
CA PRO A 22 67.24 -12.19 8.97
C PRO A 22 66.06 -11.38 9.50
N ALA A 23 66.33 -10.38 10.34
CA ALA A 23 65.28 -9.56 10.97
C ALA A 23 64.43 -8.74 9.97
N GLU A 24 64.93 -8.56 8.74
CA GLU A 24 64.20 -7.91 7.64
C GLU A 24 63.15 -8.83 6.98
N ILE A 25 63.19 -10.13 7.26
CA ILE A 25 62.23 -11.12 6.78
C ILE A 25 61.40 -11.58 7.99
N ALA A 26 60.08 -11.44 7.90
CA ALA A 26 59.18 -11.85 8.97
C ALA A 26 59.35 -13.35 9.27
N ARG A 27 59.58 -13.66 10.54
CA ARG A 27 59.76 -15.04 11.03
C ARG A 27 58.40 -15.72 11.22
N ASN A 28 58.36 -17.04 11.24
CA ASN A 28 57.10 -17.78 11.35
C ASN A 28 56.33 -17.45 12.65
N THR A 29 57.05 -17.17 13.73
CA THR A 29 56.53 -16.73 15.03
C THR A 29 55.92 -15.34 14.96
N GLU A 30 56.55 -14.43 14.23
CA GLU A 30 56.07 -13.06 14.02
C GLU A 30 54.80 -13.08 13.17
N VAL A 31 54.82 -13.80 12.04
CA VAL A 31 53.64 -13.98 11.17
C VAL A 31 52.49 -14.63 11.94
N THR A 32 52.76 -15.67 12.74
CA THR A 32 51.73 -16.32 13.57
C THR A 32 51.16 -15.35 14.61
N SER A 33 52.02 -14.54 15.24
CA SER A 33 51.61 -13.52 16.20
C SER A 33 50.77 -12.42 15.55
N GLU A 34 51.16 -11.96 14.37
CA GLU A 34 50.43 -10.95 13.60
C GLU A 34 49.06 -11.46 13.13
N ILE A 35 48.97 -12.72 12.67
CA ILE A 35 47.70 -13.37 12.33
C ILE A 35 46.80 -13.48 13.56
N ALA A 36 47.35 -13.91 14.70
CA ALA A 36 46.60 -14.01 15.95
C ALA A 36 46.13 -12.64 16.46
N THR A 37 46.98 -11.61 16.31
CA THR A 37 46.64 -10.22 16.62
C THR A 37 45.51 -9.73 15.73
N HIS A 38 45.61 -9.95 14.41
CA HIS A 38 44.58 -9.55 13.45
C HIS A 38 43.24 -10.26 13.71
N ALA A 39 43.26 -11.57 13.96
CA ALA A 39 42.07 -12.37 14.30
C ALA A 39 41.42 -11.92 15.64
N GLY A 40 42.20 -11.32 16.53
CA GLY A 40 41.75 -10.76 17.80
C GLY A 40 41.26 -9.32 17.73
N ILE A 41 41.35 -8.62 16.59
CA ILE A 41 40.81 -7.27 16.42
C ILE A 41 39.39 -7.38 15.84
N PRO A 42 38.33 -7.14 16.63
CA PRO A 42 36.95 -7.29 16.18
C PRO A 42 36.58 -6.36 15.00
N ASP A 43 37.23 -5.20 14.92
CA ASP A 43 37.00 -4.18 13.88
C ASP A 43 37.77 -4.43 12.58
N ALA A 44 38.84 -5.25 12.61
CA ALA A 44 39.72 -5.48 11.45
C ALA A 44 39.09 -6.46 10.45
N HIS A 45 38.31 -7.38 10.97
CA HIS A 45 37.51 -8.28 10.18
C HIS A 45 36.09 -7.91 10.53
N HIS A 46 35.61 -6.79 9.96
CA HIS A 46 34.28 -6.21 10.18
C HIS A 46 33.39 -7.29 10.75
N THR A 47 32.89 -7.13 11.97
CA THR A 47 31.67 -7.83 12.33
C THR A 47 30.73 -7.45 11.20
N LYS A 48 30.60 -8.33 10.18
CA LYS A 48 29.51 -8.26 9.21
C LYS A 48 28.36 -8.03 10.14
N TYR A 49 27.71 -6.87 10.03
CA TYR A 49 26.58 -6.50 10.87
C TYR A 49 25.94 -7.79 11.31
N THR A 50 25.90 -8.07 12.62
CA THR A 50 25.22 -9.30 13.02
C THR A 50 23.88 -9.26 12.30
N ASP A 51 23.45 -10.35 11.67
CA ASP A 51 22.34 -10.27 10.70
C ASP A 51 21.13 -9.53 11.31
N THR A 52 21.01 -9.56 12.64
CA THR A 52 20.18 -8.70 13.50
C THR A 52 20.42 -7.19 13.36
N GLU A 53 21.61 -6.63 13.62
CA GLU A 53 21.85 -5.17 13.55
C GLU A 53 21.61 -4.59 12.15
N ALA A 54 22.01 -5.32 11.10
CA ALA A 54 21.70 -4.93 9.73
C ALA A 54 20.19 -5.01 9.45
N GLN A 55 19.52 -6.07 9.90
CA GLN A 55 18.08 -6.19 9.75
C GLN A 55 17.31 -5.13 10.52
N ASP A 56 17.76 -4.76 11.72
CA ASP A 56 17.10 -3.76 12.55
C ASP A 56 17.28 -2.37 11.92
N ALA A 57 18.47 -2.06 11.42
CA ALA A 57 18.74 -0.84 10.67
C ALA A 57 17.91 -0.77 9.37
N VAL A 58 17.71 -1.89 8.66
CA VAL A 58 16.90 -1.94 7.44
C VAL A 58 15.40 -1.85 7.77
N LYS A 59 14.90 -2.65 8.71
CA LYS A 59 13.47 -2.67 9.08
C LYS A 59 12.98 -1.34 9.68
N ALA A 60 13.85 -0.63 10.41
CA ALA A 60 13.48 0.66 10.99
C ALA A 60 13.35 1.78 9.95
N ASN A 61 14.04 1.65 8.80
CA ASN A 61 14.17 2.74 7.83
C ASN A 61 13.51 2.45 6.48
N VAL A 62 13.04 1.23 6.21
CA VAL A 62 12.35 0.93 4.94
C VAL A 62 10.98 1.58 4.93
N GLU A 63 10.81 2.55 4.05
CA GLU A 63 9.50 3.13 3.74
C GLU A 63 8.85 2.37 2.57
N VAL A 64 7.52 2.46 2.46
CA VAL A 64 6.79 1.86 1.32
C VAL A 64 7.27 2.44 -0.02
N GLY A 65 7.72 3.70 -0.03
CA GLY A 65 8.26 4.37 -1.21
C GLY A 65 9.62 3.85 -1.69
N ASP A 66 10.41 3.24 -0.79
CA ASP A 66 11.72 2.64 -1.14
C ASP A 66 11.59 1.28 -1.81
N LEU A 67 10.41 0.67 -1.69
CA LEU A 67 10.14 -0.61 -2.33
C LEU A 67 10.09 -0.42 -3.85
N LYS A 68 10.60 -1.42 -4.58
CA LYS A 68 10.44 -1.47 -6.04
C LYS A 68 8.96 -1.29 -6.38
N ALA A 69 8.67 -0.32 -7.26
CA ALA A 69 7.32 -0.03 -7.72
C ALA A 69 6.54 -1.33 -8.03
N PRO A 70 5.38 -1.57 -7.38
CA PRO A 70 4.60 -2.79 -7.57
C PRO A 70 4.20 -2.97 -9.03
N THR A 71 4.42 -4.18 -9.55
CA THR A 71 3.97 -4.60 -10.90
C THR A 71 2.86 -5.65 -10.84
N LYS A 72 2.43 -5.98 -9.61
CA LYS A 72 1.38 -6.93 -9.27
C LYS A 72 0.47 -6.30 -8.21
N PRO A 73 -0.77 -6.80 -8.02
CA PRO A 73 -1.63 -6.33 -6.93
C PRO A 73 -0.94 -6.41 -5.57
N LEU A 74 -1.17 -5.41 -4.73
CA LEU A 74 -0.71 -5.39 -3.35
C LEU A 74 -1.80 -6.00 -2.46
N ASP A 75 -1.59 -7.23 -2.00
CA ASP A 75 -2.45 -7.86 -1.01
C ASP A 75 -2.10 -7.34 0.39
N MET A 76 -3.12 -6.84 1.11
CA MET A 76 -2.98 -6.31 2.47
C MET A 76 -3.40 -7.31 3.54
N ASN A 77 -3.61 -8.59 3.21
CA ASN A 77 -3.93 -9.67 4.15
C ASN A 77 -5.12 -9.33 5.07
N SER A 78 -6.18 -8.78 4.48
CA SER A 78 -7.39 -8.30 5.18
C SER A 78 -7.13 -7.25 6.28
N GLN A 79 -6.01 -6.54 6.23
CA GLN A 79 -5.73 -5.42 7.12
C GLN A 79 -6.35 -4.12 6.62
N LYS A 80 -6.65 -3.22 7.55
CA LYS A 80 -7.11 -1.86 7.23
C LYS A 80 -5.94 -1.00 6.75
N ILE A 81 -6.21 -0.13 5.78
CA ILE A 81 -5.32 0.99 5.42
C ILE A 81 -5.84 2.22 6.17
N SER A 82 -5.13 2.65 7.22
CA SER A 82 -5.52 3.78 8.07
C SER A 82 -4.64 5.01 7.82
N GLY A 83 -5.13 6.21 8.15
CA GLY A 83 -4.36 7.46 8.03
C GLY A 83 -4.30 8.04 6.62
N LEU A 84 -5.17 7.59 5.71
CA LEU A 84 -5.34 8.19 4.39
C LEU A 84 -5.96 9.59 4.52
N ALA A 85 -5.44 10.55 3.75
CA ALA A 85 -6.01 11.89 3.66
C ALA A 85 -7.33 11.89 2.87
N THR A 86 -8.11 12.97 2.99
CA THR A 86 -9.31 13.17 2.16
C THR A 86 -8.89 13.23 0.68
N PRO A 87 -9.49 12.41 -0.20
CA PRO A 87 -9.14 12.40 -1.62
C PRO A 87 -9.53 13.72 -2.30
N THR A 88 -8.67 14.20 -3.21
CA THR A 88 -8.90 15.43 -3.98
C THR A 88 -8.69 15.22 -5.49
N ALA A 89 -7.82 14.29 -5.88
CA ALA A 89 -7.60 13.88 -7.26
C ALA A 89 -8.26 12.54 -7.56
N GLY A 90 -8.61 12.31 -8.84
CA GLY A 90 -9.19 11.03 -9.28
C GLY A 90 -8.25 9.82 -9.16
N SER A 91 -6.97 10.05 -8.90
CA SER A 91 -5.96 9.01 -8.64
C SER A 91 -5.74 8.71 -7.15
N ASP A 92 -6.39 9.44 -6.25
CA ASP A 92 -6.22 9.25 -4.81
C ASP A 92 -6.99 8.01 -4.34
N ALA A 93 -6.49 7.36 -3.31
CA ALA A 93 -7.27 6.34 -2.59
C ALA A 93 -8.41 7.03 -1.84
N ALA A 94 -9.65 6.61 -2.08
CA ALA A 94 -10.80 7.13 -1.36
C ALA A 94 -10.95 6.49 0.02
N THR A 95 -11.16 7.31 1.05
CA THR A 95 -11.50 6.82 2.39
C THR A 95 -12.96 6.39 2.46
N LYS A 96 -13.29 5.48 3.39
CA LYS A 96 -14.68 5.11 3.66
C LYS A 96 -15.53 6.32 4.04
N ASP A 97 -15.01 7.19 4.91
CA ASP A 97 -15.72 8.40 5.33
C ASP A 97 -16.06 9.32 4.17
N HIS A 98 -15.14 9.47 3.19
CA HIS A 98 -15.41 10.25 1.99
C HIS A 98 -16.54 9.62 1.17
N VAL A 99 -16.47 8.32 0.90
CA VAL A 99 -17.53 7.60 0.16
C VAL A 99 -18.86 7.72 0.90
N ASP A 100 -18.88 7.44 2.20
CA ASP A 100 -20.07 7.52 3.04
C ASP A 100 -20.64 8.94 3.05
N SER A 101 -19.81 9.99 3.08
CA SER A 101 -20.29 11.38 3.02
C SER A 101 -20.90 11.74 1.67
N VAL A 102 -20.39 11.18 0.57
CA VAL A 102 -20.93 11.44 -0.78
C VAL A 102 -22.27 10.71 -0.98
N VAL A 103 -22.44 9.52 -0.40
CA VAL A 103 -23.67 8.74 -0.55
C VAL A 103 -24.74 9.07 0.48
N GLN A 104 -24.37 9.62 1.64
CA GLN A 104 -25.32 10.10 2.65
C GLN A 104 -26.09 11.31 2.09
N GLY A 105 -27.35 11.10 1.73
CA GLY A 105 -28.23 12.13 1.17
C GLY A 105 -28.57 11.92 -0.31
N LEU A 106 -28.09 10.85 -0.94
CA LEU A 106 -28.67 10.39 -2.19
C LEU A 106 -30.03 9.74 -1.88
N ASP A 107 -31.10 10.44 -2.23
CA ASP A 107 -32.41 9.81 -2.33
C ASP A 107 -32.34 8.81 -3.49
N TRP A 108 -32.45 7.53 -3.17
CA TRP A 108 -32.40 6.44 -4.15
C TRP A 108 -33.49 6.60 -5.23
N GLN A 109 -34.54 7.37 -4.94
CA GLN A 109 -35.52 7.85 -5.90
C GLN A 109 -35.87 9.31 -5.61
N GLN A 110 -35.90 10.12 -6.68
CA GLN A 110 -36.65 11.37 -6.78
C GLN A 110 -37.82 11.49 -5.79
N SER A 111 -37.87 12.51 -4.92
CA SER A 111 -39.12 12.86 -4.24
C SER A 111 -40.19 13.33 -5.24
N VAL A 112 -41.47 13.19 -4.88
CA VAL A 112 -42.61 13.81 -5.58
C VAL A 112 -43.03 15.08 -4.85
N LEU A 113 -43.54 16.05 -5.59
CA LEU A 113 -44.04 17.32 -5.07
C LEU A 113 -45.39 17.15 -4.37
N ASP A 114 -46.28 16.35 -4.96
CA ASP A 114 -47.62 16.11 -4.43
C ASP A 114 -48.25 14.83 -5.03
N GLU A 115 -49.40 14.43 -4.49
CA GLU A 115 -50.28 13.39 -5.00
C GLU A 115 -51.50 14.04 -5.68
N LEU A 116 -51.63 13.91 -7.01
CA LEU A 116 -52.67 14.63 -7.79
C LEU A 116 -53.36 13.70 -8.80
N ASP A 117 -54.63 13.98 -9.12
CA ASP A 117 -55.42 13.27 -10.13
C ASP A 117 -55.43 14.01 -11.49
N THR A 118 -54.90 15.23 -11.54
CA THR A 118 -54.98 16.11 -12.70
C THR A 118 -53.64 16.83 -12.87
N PRO A 119 -53.04 16.84 -14.08
CA PRO A 119 -51.79 17.54 -14.31
C PRO A 119 -51.92 19.04 -14.01
N PRO A 120 -50.92 19.66 -13.34
CA PRO A 120 -50.84 21.12 -13.23
C PRO A 120 -50.86 21.79 -14.60
N GLY A 121 -51.57 22.91 -14.72
CA GLY A 121 -51.65 23.66 -15.99
C GLY A 121 -50.36 24.38 -16.41
N SER A 122 -49.41 24.53 -15.48
CA SER A 122 -48.12 25.21 -15.69
C SER A 122 -46.97 24.46 -14.99
N PRO A 123 -46.61 23.25 -15.43
CA PRO A 123 -45.52 22.49 -14.82
C PRO A 123 -44.14 23.06 -15.20
N ILE A 124 -43.17 22.89 -14.31
CA ILE A 124 -41.75 23.23 -14.51
C ILE A 124 -40.96 21.95 -14.76
N THR A 125 -39.91 22.02 -15.58
CA THR A 125 -39.06 20.86 -15.88
C THR A 125 -38.51 20.25 -14.58
N GLY A 126 -38.70 18.95 -14.40
CA GLY A 126 -38.33 18.22 -13.20
C GLY A 126 -39.41 18.17 -12.12
N ASP A 127 -40.57 18.79 -12.32
CA ASP A 127 -41.71 18.59 -11.42
C ASP A 127 -42.17 17.13 -11.48
N ARG A 128 -42.39 16.52 -10.32
CA ARG A 128 -42.73 15.10 -10.18
C ARG A 128 -43.96 14.94 -9.30
N TYR A 129 -44.92 14.14 -9.73
CA TYR A 129 -46.16 13.91 -8.99
C TYR A 129 -46.49 12.42 -8.95
N LEU A 130 -47.10 11.96 -7.86
CA LEU A 130 -47.77 10.66 -7.84
C LEU A 130 -49.16 10.84 -8.46
N VAL A 131 -49.45 10.07 -9.51
CA VAL A 131 -50.77 10.08 -10.15
C VAL A 131 -51.72 9.21 -9.32
N ILE A 132 -52.69 9.84 -8.68
CA ILE A 132 -53.70 9.11 -7.89
C ILE A 132 -54.89 8.69 -8.75
N ALA A 133 -55.76 7.86 -8.17
CA ALA A 133 -56.95 7.34 -8.84
C ALA A 133 -57.82 8.45 -9.43
N THR A 134 -58.56 8.11 -10.49
CA THR A 134 -59.38 9.03 -11.30
C THR A 134 -58.57 10.05 -12.09
N ALA A 135 -57.43 9.61 -12.64
CA ALA A 135 -56.53 10.47 -13.39
C ALA A 135 -57.24 11.13 -14.59
N THR A 136 -56.94 12.41 -14.85
CA THR A 136 -57.56 13.20 -15.92
C THR A 136 -56.52 13.81 -16.86
N GLY A 137 -56.98 14.31 -18.02
CA GLY A 137 -56.11 14.94 -19.01
C GLY A 137 -55.03 13.99 -19.55
N ASP A 138 -53.80 14.48 -19.60
CA ASP A 138 -52.65 13.71 -20.09
C ASP A 138 -52.25 12.55 -19.15
N TRP A 139 -52.80 12.49 -17.93
CA TRP A 139 -52.49 11.46 -16.94
C TRP A 139 -53.44 10.26 -16.97
N VAL A 140 -54.47 10.26 -17.84
CA VAL A 140 -55.44 9.14 -17.95
C VAL A 140 -54.74 7.82 -18.26
N GLY A 141 -54.96 6.80 -17.42
CA GLY A 141 -54.38 5.46 -17.56
C GLY A 141 -53.00 5.27 -16.94
N HIS A 142 -52.50 6.30 -16.24
CA HIS A 142 -51.22 6.30 -15.54
C HIS A 142 -51.40 6.34 -14.02
N GLU A 143 -52.52 5.84 -13.50
CA GLU A 143 -52.73 5.71 -12.05
C GLU A 143 -51.62 4.88 -11.40
N ASP A 144 -51.19 5.29 -10.21
CA ASP A 144 -50.06 4.74 -9.45
C ASP A 144 -48.66 4.94 -10.08
N ASP A 145 -48.55 5.57 -11.26
CA ASP A 145 -47.26 5.99 -11.83
C ASP A 145 -46.79 7.33 -11.24
N ILE A 146 -45.48 7.59 -11.35
CA ILE A 146 -44.93 8.92 -11.15
C ILE A 146 -44.87 9.64 -12.49
N ALA A 147 -45.54 10.78 -12.58
CA ALA A 147 -45.47 11.68 -13.72
C ALA A 147 -44.37 12.71 -13.49
N GLU A 148 -43.42 12.82 -14.41
CA GLU A 148 -42.35 13.82 -14.42
C GLU A 148 -42.45 14.71 -15.66
N TRP A 149 -42.39 16.03 -15.49
CA TRP A 149 -42.39 16.95 -16.63
C TRP A 149 -40.97 17.12 -17.19
N ASP A 150 -40.71 16.70 -18.42
CA ASP A 150 -39.38 16.84 -19.06
C ASP A 150 -39.13 18.23 -19.68
N GLY A 151 -40.12 19.13 -19.62
CA GLY A 151 -40.13 20.43 -20.30
C GLY A 151 -41.00 20.48 -21.55
N SER A 152 -41.54 19.36 -22.02
CA SER A 152 -42.39 19.27 -23.21
C SER A 152 -43.54 18.26 -23.06
N VAL A 153 -43.32 17.14 -22.38
CA VAL A 153 -44.32 16.09 -22.15
C VAL A 153 -44.20 15.51 -20.74
N TRP A 154 -45.28 14.86 -20.28
CA TRP A 154 -45.25 14.04 -19.07
C TRP A 154 -44.61 12.68 -19.37
N VAL A 155 -43.58 12.33 -18.62
CA VAL A 155 -42.90 11.04 -18.64
C VAL A 155 -43.36 10.24 -17.42
N PHE A 156 -43.90 9.05 -17.64
CA PHE A 156 -44.46 8.21 -16.57
C PHE A 156 -43.51 7.07 -16.19
N THR A 157 -43.33 6.87 -14.90
CA THR A 157 -42.50 5.78 -14.34
C THR A 157 -43.28 5.04 -13.28
N THR A 158 -43.49 3.73 -13.48
CA THR A 158 -44.09 2.86 -12.45
C THR A 158 -43.14 2.68 -11.27
N PRO A 159 -43.50 3.09 -10.04
CA PRO A 159 -42.66 2.92 -8.86
C PRO A 159 -42.44 1.43 -8.54
N ASN A 160 -41.26 1.12 -8.00
CA ASN A 160 -41.00 -0.23 -7.48
C ASN A 160 -41.95 -0.55 -6.31
N LYS A 161 -42.48 -1.78 -6.29
CA LYS A 161 -43.44 -2.25 -5.29
C LYS A 161 -42.87 -2.10 -3.86
N GLY A 162 -43.58 -1.38 -3.00
CA GLY A 162 -43.16 -1.10 -1.61
C GLY A 162 -43.13 0.39 -1.24
N LEU A 163 -43.34 1.29 -2.20
CA LEU A 163 -43.40 2.75 -1.97
C LEU A 163 -44.80 3.33 -1.85
N ARG A 164 -45.84 2.52 -2.04
CA ARG A 164 -47.22 2.99 -1.87
C ARG A 164 -47.43 3.31 -0.39
N ARG A 165 -47.93 4.52 -0.14
CA ARG A 165 -48.51 5.02 1.11
C ARG A 165 -48.99 3.88 2.01
N LEU A 166 -48.37 3.75 3.18
CA LEU A 166 -48.88 2.90 4.25
C LEU A 166 -50.29 3.40 4.56
N ASP A 167 -51.30 2.63 4.19
CA ASP A 167 -52.66 2.76 4.70
C ASP A 167 -52.78 2.21 6.13
#